data_AF-A0A0Q7NGB7-F1
#
_entry.id   AF-A0A0Q7NGB7-F1
#
_cell.length_a   1.000
_cell.length_b   1.000
_cell.length_c   1.000
_cell.angle_alpha   90.00
_cell.angle_beta   90.00
_cell.angle_gamma   90.00
#
_symmetry.space_group_name_H-M   'P 1'
#
loop_
_entity.id
_entity.type
_entity.pdbx_description
1 polymer ?
#
loop_
_entity_poly.entity_id
_entity_poly.type
_entity_poly.pdbx_seq_one_letter_code
_entity_poly.pdbx_strand_id
1 'polypeptide(L)'
;MSRVTARRKTTRLSPAGRIERPDTLAVEEPLEIRVDGRSLTVTMRTPGNDIDLVHGFLFGEDIIGSADDIVTARYCAGTDSEGRNTYNVLDLRLRNPVPIHPRKFLTTGACGLCGKSALDEVRTRSRFPIPHESVSIGTGTLGELPKHLRAGQKLFDATGGLHAAGLFTADGTLLALREDIGRHNAVDKVIGWAVRENRVPAHDLVLVVSSRASFELAQKAVMAGIPILAAVSAPSSLAVDLAAESDLTLVGFLRGETMNIYTGEHRLT
;
A
#
# COMPACT_ATOMS: atom_id res chain seq x y z
N MET A 1 11.59 -18.10 8.78
CA MET A 1 10.32 -17.67 8.19
C MET A 1 9.47 -17.07 9.30
N SER A 2 9.06 -15.80 9.20
CA SER A 2 8.17 -15.21 10.21
C SER A 2 6.78 -15.85 10.12
N ARG A 3 6.12 -15.96 11.26
CA ARG A 3 4.77 -16.52 11.36
C ARG A 3 3.78 -15.46 10.89
N VAL A 4 3.15 -15.66 9.74
CA VAL A 4 2.20 -14.70 9.14
C VAL A 4 0.74 -14.90 9.60
N THR A 5 0.46 -16.03 10.24
CA THR A 5 -0.86 -16.35 10.82
C THR A 5 -0.74 -16.85 12.25
N ALA A 6 -1.74 -16.57 13.09
CA ALA A 6 -1.83 -17.07 14.45
C ALA A 6 -3.14 -17.78 14.73
N ARG A 7 -3.08 -18.96 15.37
CA ARG A 7 -4.28 -19.65 15.84
C ARG A 7 -4.71 -19.16 17.21
N ARG A 8 -6.00 -18.93 17.39
CA ARG A 8 -6.65 -18.59 18.67
C ARG A 8 -7.92 -19.39 18.86
N LYS A 9 -8.26 -19.71 20.11
CA LYS A 9 -9.55 -20.32 20.44
C LYS A 9 -10.65 -19.25 20.33
N THR A 10 -11.74 -19.58 19.66
CA THR A 10 -12.90 -18.69 19.50
C THR A 10 -14.17 -19.38 19.96
N THR A 11 -15.17 -18.57 20.28
CA THR A 11 -16.53 -19.00 20.58
C THR A 11 -17.48 -18.36 19.57
N ARG A 12 -18.07 -19.16 18.68
CA ARG A 12 -19.13 -18.71 17.77
C ARG A 12 -20.48 -18.83 18.44
N LEU A 13 -21.24 -17.73 18.48
CA LEU A 13 -22.64 -17.69 18.89
C LEU A 13 -23.52 -17.66 17.64
N SER A 14 -24.58 -18.48 17.63
CA SER A 14 -25.59 -18.51 16.57
C SER A 14 -26.95 -18.91 17.16
N PRO A 15 -28.06 -18.77 16.42
CA PRO A 15 -29.36 -19.29 16.87
C PRO A 15 -29.36 -20.80 17.20
N ALA A 16 -28.46 -21.57 16.57
CA ALA A 16 -28.30 -23.01 16.80
C ALA A 16 -27.45 -23.35 18.04
N GLY A 17 -26.94 -22.34 18.75
CA GLY A 17 -26.16 -22.52 19.98
C GLY A 17 -24.74 -21.96 19.91
N ARG A 18 -23.93 -22.40 20.88
CA ARG A 18 -22.55 -21.97 21.13
C ARG A 18 -21.57 -23.06 20.72
N ILE A 19 -20.60 -22.71 19.86
CA ILE A 19 -19.56 -23.64 19.39
C ILE A 19 -18.18 -23.03 19.65
N GLU A 20 -17.28 -23.80 20.27
CA GLU A 20 -15.88 -23.42 20.47
C GLU A 20 -14.99 -24.11 19.43
N ARG A 21 -14.16 -23.34 18.73
CA ARG A 21 -13.23 -23.87 17.71
C ARG A 21 -12.01 -22.96 17.53
N PRO A 22 -10.86 -23.48 17.06
CA PRO A 22 -9.76 -22.62 16.66
C PRO A 22 -10.13 -21.78 15.44
N ASP A 23 -9.63 -20.56 15.41
CA ASP A 23 -9.68 -19.66 14.25
C ASP A 23 -8.26 -19.23 13.87
N THR A 24 -8.07 -18.87 12.60
CA THR A 24 -6.79 -18.45 12.04
C THR A 24 -6.82 -16.96 11.81
N LEU A 25 -5.95 -16.23 12.51
CA LEU A 25 -5.88 -14.78 12.46
C LEU A 25 -4.65 -14.34 11.68
N ALA A 26 -4.72 -13.18 11.03
CA ALA A 26 -3.53 -12.51 10.55
C ALA A 26 -2.65 -12.11 11.74
N VAL A 27 -1.33 -12.22 11.56
CA VAL A 27 -0.39 -11.63 12.52
C VAL A 27 -0.25 -10.14 12.25
N GLU A 28 -0.25 -9.37 13.33
CA GLU A 28 0.02 -7.95 13.35
C GLU A 28 1.22 -7.72 14.29
N GLU A 29 2.33 -7.23 13.74
CA GLU A 29 3.57 -6.97 14.47
C GLU A 29 4.10 -5.58 14.12
N PRO A 30 4.71 -4.86 15.09
CA PRO A 30 5.36 -3.60 14.79
C PRO A 30 6.61 -3.85 13.92
N LEU A 31 6.83 -3.00 12.93
CA LEU A 31 8.11 -2.87 12.24
C LEU A 31 8.62 -1.45 12.48
N GLU A 32 9.71 -1.33 13.22
CA GLU A 32 10.49 -0.11 13.33
C GLU A 32 11.41 0.01 12.11
N ILE A 33 11.31 1.13 11.41
CA ILE A 33 12.18 1.50 10.31
C ILE A 33 13.19 2.51 10.85
N ARG A 34 14.48 2.20 10.71
CA ARG A 34 15.58 3.09 11.09
C ARG A 34 16.39 3.52 9.88
N VAL A 35 17.00 4.69 9.98
CA VAL A 35 18.01 5.16 9.02
C VAL A 35 19.26 5.50 9.82
N ASP A 36 20.37 4.83 9.51
CA ASP A 36 21.65 4.95 10.20
C ASP A 36 21.50 4.87 11.74
N GLY A 37 20.73 3.86 12.20
CA GLY A 37 20.48 3.60 13.62
C GLY A 37 19.46 4.53 14.29
N ARG A 38 18.95 5.55 13.60
CA ARG A 38 17.94 6.49 14.13
C ARG A 38 16.53 6.07 13.74
N SER A 39 15.62 6.04 14.70
CA SER A 39 14.21 5.71 14.47
C SER A 39 13.56 6.73 13.54
N LEU A 40 13.09 6.26 12.39
CA LEU A 40 12.33 7.05 11.42
C LEU A 40 10.82 6.93 11.71
N THR A 41 10.31 5.70 11.78
CA THR A 41 8.90 5.42 12.05
C THR A 41 8.69 4.00 12.56
N VAL A 42 7.49 3.72 13.09
CA VAL A 42 7.02 2.37 13.42
C VAL A 42 5.66 2.18 12.76
N THR A 43 5.47 1.08 12.03
CA THR A 43 4.17 0.69 11.45
C THR A 43 3.76 -0.68 11.94
N MET A 44 2.46 -0.89 12.19
CA MET A 44 1.91 -2.21 12.46
C MET A 44 1.65 -2.90 11.11
N ARG A 45 2.27 -4.06 10.88
CA ARG A 45 2.22 -4.76 9.59
C ARG A 45 1.92 -6.24 9.76
N THR A 46 1.48 -6.87 8.67
CA THR A 46 1.50 -8.34 8.56
C THR A 46 2.86 -8.79 8.07
N PRO A 47 3.54 -9.73 8.78
CA PRO A 47 4.90 -10.04 8.43
C PRO A 47 5.15 -10.55 7.01
N GLY A 48 6.27 -10.15 6.42
CA GLY A 48 6.66 -10.51 5.05
C GLY A 48 6.62 -9.34 4.06
N ASN A 49 7.50 -9.40 3.07
CA ASN A 49 7.74 -8.34 2.08
C ASN A 49 8.13 -6.99 2.71
N ASP A 50 8.85 -6.98 3.83
CA ASP A 50 9.20 -5.71 4.52
C ASP A 50 10.19 -4.86 3.74
N ILE A 51 11.06 -5.50 2.96
CA ILE A 51 11.95 -4.77 2.07
C ILE A 51 11.11 -3.97 1.07
N ASP A 52 10.06 -4.56 0.50
CA ASP A 52 9.14 -3.83 -0.37
C ASP A 52 8.38 -2.76 0.41
N LEU A 53 7.84 -3.07 1.58
CA LEU A 53 7.15 -2.11 2.45
C LEU A 53 8.00 -0.85 2.67
N VAL A 54 9.26 -1.02 3.02
CA VAL A 54 10.18 0.08 3.30
C VAL A 54 10.52 0.88 2.04
N HIS A 55 10.79 0.20 0.91
CA HIS A 55 11.07 0.91 -0.34
C HIS A 55 9.87 1.76 -0.75
N GLY A 56 8.65 1.22 -0.70
CA GLY A 56 7.46 1.97 -1.06
C GLY A 56 7.13 3.09 -0.09
N PHE A 57 7.30 2.86 1.22
CA PHE A 57 7.13 3.90 2.23
C PHE A 57 8.10 5.07 2.00
N LEU A 58 9.41 4.80 1.90
CA LEU A 58 10.41 5.84 1.69
C LEU A 58 10.22 6.57 0.37
N PHE A 59 9.84 5.85 -0.69
CA PHE A 59 9.59 6.43 -1.99
C PHE A 59 8.33 7.32 -1.98
N GLY A 60 7.24 6.87 -1.37
CA GLY A 60 6.00 7.65 -1.24
C GLY A 60 6.14 8.90 -0.37
N GLU A 61 7.09 8.91 0.56
CA GLU A 61 7.45 10.07 1.38
C GLU A 61 8.53 10.98 0.76
N ASP A 62 8.94 10.70 -0.49
CA ASP A 62 10.01 11.42 -1.20
C ASP A 62 11.38 11.39 -0.49
N ILE A 63 11.65 10.35 0.29
CA ILE A 63 12.95 10.14 0.96
C ILE A 63 13.95 9.49 0.00
N ILE A 64 13.47 8.67 -0.93
CA ILE A 64 14.28 8.05 -2.00
C ILE A 64 13.63 8.29 -3.36
N GLY A 65 14.44 8.35 -4.42
CA GLY A 65 13.97 8.41 -5.81
C GLY A 65 14.10 7.08 -6.55
N SER A 66 14.93 6.16 -6.07
CA SER A 66 15.17 4.85 -6.68
C SER A 66 15.56 3.80 -5.63
N ALA A 67 15.55 2.52 -6.01
CA ALA A 67 16.03 1.45 -5.14
C ALA A 67 17.53 1.60 -4.79
N ASP A 68 18.32 2.16 -5.70
CA ASP A 68 19.77 2.37 -5.53
C ASP A 68 20.13 3.41 -4.46
N ASP A 69 19.15 4.20 -4.00
CA ASP A 69 19.32 5.12 -2.88
C ASP A 69 19.42 4.37 -1.54
N ILE A 70 18.97 3.11 -1.46
CA ILE A 70 19.17 2.26 -0.28
C ILE A 70 20.40 1.39 -0.49
N VAL A 71 21.50 1.74 0.18
CA VAL A 71 22.77 0.98 0.14
C VAL A 71 22.63 -0.34 0.89
N THR A 72 21.92 -0.33 2.01
CA THR A 72 21.71 -1.53 2.83
C THR A 72 20.39 -1.48 3.56
N ALA A 73 19.74 -2.64 3.69
CA ALA A 73 18.59 -2.85 4.56
C ALA A 73 18.82 -4.13 5.37
N ARG A 74 18.92 -4.01 6.69
CA ARG A 74 19.27 -5.14 7.57
C ARG A 74 18.34 -5.19 8.77
N TYR A 75 17.81 -6.37 9.05
CA TYR A 75 17.13 -6.54 10.33
C TYR A 75 18.15 -6.49 11.46
N CYS A 76 17.85 -5.73 12.50
CA CYS A 76 18.62 -5.79 13.73
C CYS A 76 18.34 -7.15 14.39
N ALA A 77 19.40 -7.84 14.81
CA ALA A 77 19.26 -9.01 15.67
C ALA A 77 18.78 -8.53 17.05
N GLY A 78 17.56 -8.91 17.43
CA GLY A 78 17.04 -8.69 18.76
C GLY A 78 16.36 -9.97 19.22
N THR A 79 16.41 -10.29 20.50
CA THR A 79 15.62 -11.38 21.09
C THR A 79 14.65 -10.81 22.11
N ASP A 80 13.39 -11.21 22.09
CA ASP A 80 12.46 -10.88 23.16
C ASP A 80 12.80 -11.64 24.46
N SER A 81 12.02 -11.39 25.52
CA SER A 81 12.15 -12.05 26.82
C SER A 81 11.98 -13.58 26.78
N GLU A 82 11.51 -14.14 25.66
CA GLU A 82 11.36 -15.57 25.42
C GLU A 82 12.48 -16.13 24.52
N GLY A 83 13.51 -15.33 24.22
CA GLY A 83 14.63 -15.73 23.37
C GLY A 83 14.28 -15.79 21.87
N ARG A 84 13.12 -15.27 21.46
CA ARG A 84 12.68 -15.29 20.05
C ARG A 84 13.28 -14.11 19.32
N ASN A 85 13.84 -14.35 18.14
CA ASN A 85 14.39 -13.29 17.29
C ASN A 85 13.28 -12.29 16.89
N THR A 86 13.32 -11.06 17.38
CA THR A 86 12.43 -9.97 17.02
C THR A 86 12.98 -9.25 15.78
N TYR A 87 12.77 -9.85 14.61
CA TYR A 87 13.01 -9.24 13.29
C TYR A 87 12.02 -8.09 12.99
N ASN A 88 11.87 -7.16 13.93
CA ASN A 88 10.91 -6.07 13.93
C ASN A 88 11.59 -4.70 13.93
N VAL A 89 12.91 -4.67 13.75
CA VAL A 89 13.66 -3.45 13.48
C VAL A 89 14.41 -3.68 12.17
N LEU A 90 14.14 -2.84 11.18
CA LEU A 90 14.83 -2.82 9.88
C LEU A 90 15.62 -1.52 9.79
N ASP A 91 16.94 -1.64 9.88
CA ASP A 91 17.86 -0.51 9.81
C ASP A 91 18.42 -0.36 8.40
N LEU A 92 18.34 0.87 7.90
CA LEU A 92 18.63 1.24 6.53
C LEU A 92 19.84 2.15 6.49
N ARG A 93 20.66 1.99 5.46
CA ARG A 93 21.68 2.95 5.09
C ARG A 93 21.33 3.56 3.75
N LEU A 94 21.11 4.87 3.72
CA LEU A 94 20.85 5.59 2.49
C LEU A 94 22.16 6.04 1.84
N ARG A 95 22.16 6.18 0.51
CA ARG A 95 23.30 6.68 -0.26
C ARG A 95 23.56 8.14 0.05
N ASN A 96 22.48 8.92 0.09
CA ASN A 96 22.50 10.33 0.44
C ASN A 96 21.85 10.49 1.83
N PRO A 97 22.55 11.07 2.82
CA PRO A 97 21.96 11.31 4.13
C PRO A 97 20.75 12.26 4.02
N VAL A 98 19.63 11.85 4.60
CA VAL A 98 18.42 12.67 4.69
C VAL A 98 18.23 13.09 6.15
N PRO A 99 17.88 14.36 6.45
CA PRO A 99 17.59 14.76 7.82
C PRO A 99 16.34 14.02 8.33
N ILE A 100 16.57 13.04 9.21
CA ILE A 100 15.52 12.27 9.87
C ILE A 100 14.90 13.15 10.95
N HIS A 101 13.70 13.64 10.66
CA HIS A 101 12.83 14.22 11.67
C HIS A 101 11.97 13.08 12.19
N PRO A 102 12.17 12.59 13.43
CA PRO A 102 11.33 11.54 13.98
C PRO A 102 9.91 12.06 14.11
N ARG A 103 9.09 11.86 13.07
CA ARG A 103 7.66 12.09 13.15
C ARG A 103 7.12 10.95 13.99
N LYS A 104 6.57 11.28 15.16
CA LYS A 104 5.75 10.34 15.91
C LYS A 104 4.48 10.08 15.10
N PHE A 105 4.55 9.17 14.14
CA PHE A 105 3.38 8.60 13.49
C PHE A 105 2.69 7.65 14.47
N LEU A 106 2.11 8.21 15.54
CA LEU A 106 0.88 7.64 16.07
C LEU A 106 -0.18 7.90 15.00
N THR A 107 -0.35 6.92 14.14
CA THR A 107 -1.63 6.53 13.52
C THR A 107 -2.73 7.60 13.48
N THR A 108 -3.06 7.95 12.23
CA THR A 108 -4.43 8.22 11.76
C THR A 108 -5.17 9.43 12.35
N GLY A 109 -5.33 10.49 11.55
CA GLY A 109 -6.46 11.41 11.70
C GLY A 109 -6.16 12.80 12.30
N ALA A 110 -4.95 13.34 12.17
CA ALA A 110 -4.68 14.71 12.61
C ALA A 110 -5.15 15.73 11.57
N CYS A 111 -6.41 16.13 11.72
CA CYS A 111 -6.92 17.44 11.30
C CYS A 111 -5.93 18.51 11.77
N GLY A 112 -5.23 19.16 10.85
CA GLY A 112 -4.21 20.16 11.20
C GLY A 112 -3.48 20.78 10.01
N LEU A 113 -3.41 20.05 8.89
CA LEU A 113 -3.06 20.63 7.59
C LEU A 113 -4.35 20.95 6.84
N CYS A 114 -4.46 22.18 6.33
CA CYS A 114 -5.51 22.53 5.38
C CYS A 114 -5.39 21.59 4.17
N GLY A 115 -6.49 21.07 3.62
CA GLY A 115 -6.43 20.15 2.46
C GLY A 115 -5.57 20.70 1.30
N LYS A 116 -5.56 22.03 1.12
CA LYS A 116 -4.70 22.71 0.14
C LYS A 116 -3.20 22.53 0.40
N SER A 117 -2.74 22.63 1.65
CA SER A 117 -1.31 22.46 1.93
C SER A 117 -0.84 21.03 1.68
N ALA A 118 -1.72 20.05 1.87
CA ALA A 118 -1.42 18.65 1.56
C ALA A 118 -1.34 18.41 0.04
N LEU A 119 -2.25 19.01 -0.73
CA LEU A 119 -2.23 18.95 -2.19
C LEU A 119 -0.97 19.61 -2.77
N ASP A 120 -0.63 20.81 -2.30
CA ASP A 120 0.58 21.54 -2.72
C ASP A 120 1.87 20.75 -2.39
N GLU A 121 1.89 20.05 -1.24
CA GLU A 121 3.01 19.19 -0.84
C GLU A 121 3.22 18.03 -1.83
N VAL A 122 2.15 17.35 -2.25
CA VAL A 122 2.25 16.28 -3.26
C VAL A 122 2.70 16.84 -4.60
N ARG A 123 2.11 17.96 -5.03
CA ARG A 123 2.47 18.62 -6.30
C ARG A 123 3.94 19.05 -6.36
N THR A 124 4.49 19.55 -5.25
CA THR A 124 5.88 20.02 -5.20
C THR A 124 6.90 18.90 -5.07
N ARG A 125 6.51 17.75 -4.48
CA ARG A 125 7.41 16.61 -4.28
C ARG A 125 7.32 15.54 -5.36
N SER A 126 6.22 15.47 -6.11
CA SER A 126 6.07 14.44 -7.14
C SER A 126 7.15 14.56 -8.21
N ARG A 127 7.90 13.48 -8.39
CA ARG A 127 8.95 13.34 -9.42
C ARG A 127 8.40 12.93 -10.77
N PHE A 128 7.21 12.33 -10.77
CA PHE A 128 6.63 11.64 -11.91
C PHE A 128 5.23 12.18 -12.18
N PRO A 129 5.13 13.34 -12.87
CA PRO A 129 3.83 13.86 -13.28
C PRO A 129 3.15 12.84 -14.20
N ILE A 130 1.87 12.56 -13.95
CA ILE A 130 1.08 11.62 -14.76
C ILE A 130 0.83 12.27 -16.13
N PRO A 131 1.28 11.68 -17.24
CA PRO A 131 1.02 12.22 -18.57
C PRO A 131 -0.47 12.10 -18.90
N HIS A 132 -1.04 13.16 -19.51
CA HIS A 132 -2.43 13.16 -19.96
C HIS A 132 -2.73 11.98 -20.90
N GLU A 133 -1.84 11.76 -21.86
CA GLU A 133 -1.81 10.57 -22.69
C GLU A 133 -0.91 9.51 -22.03
N SER A 134 -1.54 8.57 -21.33
CA SER A 134 -0.88 7.41 -20.74
C SER A 134 -1.73 6.16 -20.97
N VAL A 135 -1.44 5.08 -20.24
CA VAL A 135 -2.12 3.79 -20.44
C VAL A 135 -3.65 3.94 -20.37
N SER A 136 -4.35 3.35 -21.33
CA SER A 136 -5.81 3.24 -21.32
C SER A 136 -6.21 1.78 -21.11
N ILE A 137 -7.33 1.56 -20.43
CA ILE A 137 -7.83 0.23 -20.09
C ILE A 137 -9.30 0.07 -20.47
N GLY A 138 -9.64 -1.08 -21.04
CA GLY A 138 -11.02 -1.44 -21.31
C GLY A 138 -11.82 -1.59 -20.01
N THR A 139 -13.00 -0.99 -19.94
CA THR A 139 -13.91 -1.08 -18.78
C THR A 139 -14.23 -2.53 -18.39
N GLY A 140 -14.38 -3.42 -19.38
CA GLY A 140 -14.52 -4.86 -19.16
C GLY A 140 -13.31 -5.50 -18.48
N THR A 141 -12.09 -5.16 -18.93
CA THR A 141 -10.84 -5.63 -18.30
C THR A 141 -10.70 -5.07 -16.89
N LEU A 142 -10.98 -3.77 -16.69
CA LEU A 142 -10.94 -3.12 -15.39
C LEU A 142 -11.90 -3.79 -14.39
N GLY A 143 -13.10 -4.16 -14.84
CA GLY A 143 -14.12 -4.87 -14.05
C GLY A 143 -13.66 -6.22 -13.49
N GLU A 144 -12.77 -6.94 -14.20
CA GLU A 144 -12.25 -8.24 -13.75
C GLU A 144 -11.08 -8.14 -12.76
N LEU A 145 -10.38 -6.99 -12.70
CA LEU A 145 -9.17 -6.88 -11.87
C LEU A 145 -9.39 -7.13 -10.37
N PRO A 146 -10.49 -6.69 -9.72
CA PRO A 146 -10.75 -7.04 -8.33
C PRO A 146 -10.85 -8.55 -8.08
N LYS A 147 -11.37 -9.30 -9.05
CA LYS A 147 -11.47 -10.77 -8.96
C LYS A 147 -10.10 -11.41 -9.13
N HIS A 148 -9.28 -10.91 -10.07
CA HIS A 148 -7.88 -11.35 -10.21
C HIS A 148 -7.08 -11.05 -8.94
N LEU A 149 -7.27 -9.87 -8.33
CA LEU A 149 -6.68 -9.51 -7.05
C LEU A 149 -7.14 -10.49 -5.97
N ARG A 150 -8.45 -10.71 -5.82
CA ARG A 150 -9.03 -11.59 -4.80
C ARG A 150 -8.51 -13.03 -4.91
N ALA A 151 -8.35 -13.56 -6.12
CA ALA A 151 -7.87 -14.91 -6.38
C ALA A 151 -6.42 -15.14 -5.91
N GLY A 152 -5.61 -14.07 -5.80
CA GLY A 152 -4.24 -14.16 -5.31
C GLY A 152 -4.08 -13.95 -3.80
N GLN A 153 -5.16 -13.63 -3.06
CA GLN A 153 -5.13 -13.28 -1.63
C GLN A 153 -5.18 -14.51 -0.70
N LYS A 154 -4.10 -15.28 -0.67
CA LYS A 154 -4.00 -16.53 0.12
C LYS A 154 -4.14 -16.28 1.63
N LEU A 155 -3.58 -15.19 2.15
CA LEU A 155 -3.65 -14.91 3.59
C LEU A 155 -5.03 -14.40 3.98
N PHE A 156 -5.68 -13.61 3.14
CA PHE A 156 -7.08 -13.26 3.36
C PHE A 156 -7.97 -14.51 3.35
N ASP A 157 -7.75 -15.48 2.45
CA ASP A 157 -8.56 -16.71 2.45
C ASP A 157 -8.43 -17.50 3.76
N ALA A 158 -7.26 -17.44 4.39
CA ALA A 158 -7.01 -18.07 5.67
C ALA A 158 -7.53 -17.29 6.88
N THR A 159 -7.71 -15.96 6.77
CA THR A 159 -7.88 -15.08 7.95
C THR A 159 -9.07 -14.12 7.89
N GLY A 160 -9.54 -13.78 6.69
CA GLY A 160 -10.55 -12.75 6.43
C GLY A 160 -10.16 -11.32 6.82
N GLY A 161 -8.92 -11.09 7.28
CA GLY A 161 -8.55 -9.89 8.05
C GLY A 161 -7.52 -8.97 7.39
N LEU A 162 -7.30 -9.08 6.08
CA LEU A 162 -6.24 -8.36 5.38
C LEU A 162 -6.76 -7.46 4.26
N HIS A 163 -6.02 -6.40 3.98
CA HIS A 163 -6.14 -5.64 2.74
C HIS A 163 -5.15 -6.16 1.70
N ALA A 164 -5.43 -5.87 0.44
CA ALA A 164 -4.55 -6.17 -0.68
C ALA A 164 -4.45 -4.99 -1.62
N ALA A 165 -3.28 -4.87 -2.23
CA ALA A 165 -3.02 -4.00 -3.36
C ALA A 165 -2.38 -4.83 -4.48
N GLY A 166 -2.66 -4.49 -5.72
CA GLY A 166 -2.07 -5.12 -6.88
C GLY A 166 -1.74 -4.13 -7.99
N LEU A 167 -0.63 -4.40 -8.69
CA LEU A 167 -0.24 -3.69 -9.91
C LEU A 167 -0.54 -4.56 -11.12
N PHE A 168 -1.25 -3.98 -12.07
CA PHE A 168 -1.71 -4.63 -13.28
C PHE A 168 -1.24 -3.87 -14.52
N THR A 169 -1.00 -4.58 -15.61
CA THR A 169 -0.92 -3.98 -16.95
C THR A 169 -2.31 -3.69 -17.49
N ALA A 170 -2.39 -2.90 -18.57
CA ALA A 170 -3.65 -2.54 -19.24
C ALA A 170 -4.47 -3.74 -19.75
N ASP A 171 -3.80 -4.84 -20.09
CA ASP A 171 -4.44 -6.09 -20.52
C ASP A 171 -4.95 -6.95 -19.35
N GLY A 172 -4.76 -6.50 -18.11
CA GLY A 172 -5.21 -7.16 -16.89
C GLY A 172 -4.25 -8.20 -16.32
N THR A 173 -3.01 -8.28 -16.83
CA THR A 173 -1.97 -9.14 -16.23
C THR A 173 -1.55 -8.60 -14.87
N LEU A 174 -1.65 -9.44 -13.83
CA LEU A 174 -1.19 -9.12 -12.48
C LEU A 174 0.33 -9.24 -12.39
N LEU A 175 1.02 -8.14 -12.13
CA LEU A 175 2.49 -8.10 -11.98
C LEU A 175 2.93 -8.33 -10.55
N ALA A 176 2.24 -7.71 -9.60
CA ALA A 176 2.55 -7.84 -8.18
C ALA A 176 1.29 -7.71 -7.33
N LEU A 177 1.20 -8.54 -6.28
CA LEU A 177 0.16 -8.50 -5.27
C LEU A 177 0.81 -8.53 -3.89
N ARG A 178 0.34 -7.68 -2.99
CA ARG A 178 0.79 -7.67 -1.59
C ARG A 178 -0.41 -7.54 -0.65
N GLU A 179 -0.37 -8.36 0.40
CA GLU A 179 -1.35 -8.33 1.49
C GLU A 179 -0.74 -7.70 2.74
N ASP A 180 -1.55 -6.96 3.49
CA ASP A 180 -1.20 -6.44 4.81
C ASP A 180 -2.45 -6.09 5.62
N ILE A 181 -2.37 -6.14 6.94
CA ILE A 181 -3.45 -5.69 7.83
C ILE A 181 -3.75 -4.20 7.64
N GLY A 182 -2.74 -3.41 7.30
CA GLY A 182 -2.88 -2.01 6.92
C GLY A 182 -2.97 -1.82 5.40
N ARG A 183 -4.05 -1.17 4.92
CA ARG A 183 -4.19 -0.84 3.49
C ARG A 183 -3.03 0.01 2.92
N HIS A 184 -2.47 0.91 3.73
CA HIS A 184 -1.33 1.75 3.32
C HIS A 184 -0.09 0.88 3.10
N ASN A 185 0.19 -0.02 4.04
CA ASN A 185 1.28 -0.98 3.95
C ASN A 185 1.14 -1.91 2.75
N ALA A 186 -0.08 -2.34 2.41
CA ALA A 186 -0.31 -3.14 1.20
C ALA A 186 0.10 -2.38 -0.07
N VAL A 187 -0.26 -1.09 -0.16
CA VAL A 187 0.16 -0.22 -1.27
C VAL A 187 1.65 0.06 -1.26
N ASP A 188 2.23 0.36 -0.10
CA ASP A 188 3.68 0.55 0.04
C ASP A 188 4.44 -0.71 -0.40
N LYS A 189 3.97 -1.91 -0.05
CA LYS A 189 4.59 -3.15 -0.52
C LYS A 189 4.52 -3.31 -2.04
N VAL A 190 3.41 -2.99 -2.72
CA VAL A 190 3.39 -3.12 -4.20
C VAL A 190 4.19 -2.02 -4.90
N ILE A 191 4.19 -0.79 -4.38
CA ILE A 191 5.01 0.30 -4.92
C ILE A 191 6.49 0.01 -4.69
N GLY A 192 6.86 -0.46 -3.51
CA GLY A 192 8.25 -0.81 -3.22
C GLY A 192 8.74 -1.98 -4.06
N TRP A 193 7.88 -2.94 -4.40
CA TRP A 193 8.20 -3.92 -5.42
C TRP A 193 8.47 -3.24 -6.77
N ALA A 194 7.61 -2.32 -7.22
CA ALA A 194 7.82 -1.60 -8.48
C ALA A 194 9.12 -0.78 -8.49
N VAL A 195 9.45 -0.11 -7.39
CA VAL A 195 10.71 0.63 -7.22
C VAL A 195 11.91 -0.31 -7.35
N ARG A 196 11.87 -1.48 -6.69
CA ARG A 196 12.95 -2.47 -6.73
C ARG A 196 13.13 -3.15 -8.08
N GLU A 197 12.04 -3.33 -8.81
CA GLU A 197 12.05 -3.92 -10.16
C GLU A 197 12.26 -2.87 -11.26
N ASN A 198 12.62 -1.62 -10.92
CA ASN A 198 12.80 -0.52 -11.86
C ASN A 198 11.59 -0.27 -12.77
N ARG A 199 10.39 -0.36 -12.20
CA ARG A 199 9.09 -0.14 -12.86
C ARG A 199 8.49 1.24 -12.57
N VAL A 200 9.24 2.14 -11.93
CA VAL A 200 8.84 3.54 -11.74
C VAL A 200 9.60 4.44 -12.73
N PRO A 201 8.96 5.45 -13.36
CA PRO A 201 7.54 5.79 -13.24
C PRO A 201 6.63 4.72 -13.82
N ALA A 202 5.56 4.39 -13.10
CA ALA A 202 4.65 3.29 -13.42
C ALA A 202 3.51 3.72 -14.37
N HIS A 203 3.85 4.51 -15.40
CA HIS A 203 2.89 5.11 -16.34
C HIS A 203 2.12 4.08 -17.19
N ASP A 204 2.60 2.83 -17.23
CA ASP A 204 2.00 1.70 -17.94
C ASP A 204 1.10 0.82 -17.06
N LEU A 205 0.94 1.16 -15.77
CA LEU A 205 0.31 0.30 -14.77
C LEU A 205 -1.00 0.85 -14.21
N VAL A 206 -1.81 -0.07 -13.69
CA VAL A 206 -3.06 0.17 -12.96
C VAL A 206 -2.89 -0.36 -11.53
N LEU A 207 -3.13 0.50 -10.53
CA LEU A 207 -3.15 0.11 -9.12
C LEU A 207 -4.58 -0.24 -8.71
N VAL A 208 -4.78 -1.46 -8.22
CA VAL A 208 -6.07 -1.91 -7.67
C VAL A 208 -5.93 -2.16 -6.18
N VAL A 209 -6.85 -1.61 -5.38
CA VAL A 209 -6.88 -1.78 -3.92
C VAL A 209 -8.19 -2.40 -3.45
N SER A 210 -8.12 -3.35 -2.51
CA SER A 210 -9.31 -3.97 -1.91
C SER A 210 -10.02 -3.08 -0.89
N SER A 211 -9.44 -1.93 -0.55
CA SER A 211 -9.93 -0.98 0.44
C SER A 211 -10.67 0.22 -0.18
N ARG A 212 -10.94 1.24 0.66
CA ARG A 212 -11.24 2.60 0.22
C ARG A 212 -10.00 3.27 -0.38
N ALA A 213 -10.20 4.27 -1.23
CA ALA A 213 -9.14 5.17 -1.71
C ALA A 213 -9.11 6.45 -0.87
N SER A 214 -8.26 6.48 0.16
CA SER A 214 -8.00 7.72 0.92
C SER A 214 -6.97 8.60 0.22
N PHE A 215 -6.88 9.87 0.61
CA PHE A 215 -5.87 10.82 0.09
C PHE A 215 -4.47 10.21 0.03
N GLU A 216 -4.00 9.62 1.12
CA GLU A 216 -2.66 8.98 1.21
C GLU A 216 -2.43 7.87 0.16
N LEU A 217 -3.49 7.14 -0.24
CA LEU A 217 -3.38 6.06 -1.23
C LEU A 217 -3.28 6.66 -2.63
N ALA A 218 -4.04 7.72 -2.89
CA ALA A 218 -3.93 8.50 -4.13
C ALA A 218 -2.56 9.20 -4.21
N GLN A 219 -2.06 9.78 -3.13
CA GLN A 219 -0.71 10.34 -3.05
C GLN A 219 0.34 9.31 -3.42
N LYS A 220 0.32 8.12 -2.79
CA LYS A 220 1.28 7.06 -3.11
C LYS A 220 1.22 6.65 -4.59
N ALA A 221 0.03 6.58 -5.18
CA ALA A 221 -0.14 6.33 -6.61
C ALA A 221 0.47 7.44 -7.48
N VAL A 222 0.18 8.70 -7.17
CA VAL A 222 0.73 9.88 -7.87
C VAL A 222 2.25 9.93 -7.75
N MET A 223 2.80 9.72 -6.55
CA MET A 223 4.26 9.71 -6.32
C MET A 223 4.96 8.65 -7.16
N ALA A 224 4.32 7.50 -7.41
CA ALA A 224 4.84 6.42 -8.26
C ALA A 224 4.58 6.62 -9.77
N GLY A 225 3.89 7.70 -10.16
CA GLY A 225 3.49 7.93 -11.55
C GLY A 225 2.47 6.89 -12.04
N ILE A 226 1.60 6.38 -11.17
CA ILE A 226 0.56 5.43 -11.58
C ILE A 226 -0.65 6.22 -12.08
N PRO A 227 -1.09 6.07 -13.35
CA PRO A 227 -2.16 6.88 -13.94
C PRO A 227 -3.58 6.45 -13.57
N ILE A 228 -3.76 5.23 -13.06
CA ILE A 228 -5.08 4.68 -12.73
C ILE A 228 -5.06 4.02 -11.35
N LEU A 229 -5.87 4.53 -10.43
CA LEU A 229 -6.15 3.96 -9.12
C LEU A 229 -7.61 3.50 -9.07
N ALA A 230 -7.82 2.19 -8.92
CA ALA A 230 -9.13 1.58 -8.79
C ALA A 230 -9.34 0.95 -7.42
N ALA A 231 -10.45 1.27 -6.77
CA ALA A 231 -10.79 0.80 -5.42
C ALA A 231 -12.11 0.03 -5.40
N VAL A 232 -12.15 -1.06 -4.64
CA VAL A 232 -13.38 -1.85 -4.41
C VAL A 232 -14.42 -1.07 -3.59
N SER A 233 -13.99 -0.05 -2.85
CA SER A 233 -14.83 0.79 -1.99
C SER A 233 -14.72 2.28 -2.35
N ALA A 234 -15.36 3.14 -1.55
CA ALA A 234 -15.46 4.59 -1.81
C ALA A 234 -14.09 5.31 -1.73
N PRO A 235 -13.88 6.37 -2.51
CA PRO A 235 -12.84 7.35 -2.25
C PRO A 235 -13.26 8.38 -1.19
N SER A 236 -12.28 9.09 -0.60
CA SER A 236 -12.53 10.32 0.17
C SER A 236 -12.55 11.56 -0.74
N SER A 237 -13.24 12.64 -0.34
CA SER A 237 -13.26 13.90 -1.11
C SER A 237 -11.87 14.42 -1.45
N LEU A 238 -10.96 14.48 -0.47
CA LEU A 238 -9.59 14.95 -0.70
C LEU A 238 -8.78 14.04 -1.65
N ALA A 239 -9.14 12.76 -1.77
CA ALA A 239 -8.53 11.87 -2.76
C ALA A 239 -9.01 12.20 -4.17
N VAL A 240 -10.28 12.57 -4.33
CA VAL A 240 -10.85 13.04 -5.60
C VAL A 240 -10.21 14.36 -6.00
N ASP A 241 -10.04 15.30 -5.06
CA ASP A 241 -9.38 16.58 -5.30
C ASP A 241 -7.93 16.37 -5.79
N LEU A 242 -7.15 15.54 -5.10
CA LEU A 242 -5.79 15.20 -5.51
C LEU A 242 -5.75 14.54 -6.88
N ALA A 243 -6.70 13.63 -7.14
CA ALA A 243 -6.75 12.91 -8.39
C ALA A 243 -7.03 13.86 -9.57
N ALA A 244 -7.92 14.83 -9.38
CA ALA A 244 -8.23 15.84 -10.39
C ALA A 244 -7.03 16.75 -10.66
N GLU A 245 -6.32 17.19 -9.62
CA GLU A 245 -5.14 18.07 -9.77
C GLU A 245 -3.93 17.37 -10.39
N SER A 246 -3.81 16.06 -10.18
CA SER A 246 -2.67 15.26 -10.65
C SER A 246 -2.95 14.49 -11.94
N ASP A 247 -4.14 14.68 -12.53
CA ASP A 247 -4.64 13.91 -13.68
C ASP A 247 -4.62 12.38 -13.47
N LEU A 248 -4.82 11.94 -12.24
CA LEU A 248 -5.00 10.54 -11.87
C LEU A 248 -6.43 10.10 -12.21
N THR A 249 -6.57 8.95 -12.84
CA THR A 249 -7.87 8.30 -13.02
C THR A 249 -8.26 7.61 -11.72
N LEU A 250 -9.32 8.07 -11.07
CA LEU A 250 -9.80 7.52 -9.81
C LEU A 250 -11.14 6.82 -10.01
N VAL A 251 -11.13 5.49 -9.82
CA VAL A 251 -12.32 4.65 -9.90
C VAL A 251 -12.61 4.09 -8.51
N GLY A 252 -13.85 4.24 -8.05
CA GLY A 252 -14.34 3.68 -6.79
C GLY A 252 -15.51 2.75 -7.00
N PHE A 253 -15.84 1.97 -5.98
CA PHE A 253 -16.91 0.96 -6.04
C PHE A 253 -16.78 -0.01 -7.21
N LEU A 254 -15.55 -0.33 -7.63
CA LEU A 254 -15.29 -1.27 -8.71
C LEU A 254 -15.70 -2.69 -8.27
N ARG A 255 -16.82 -3.16 -8.80
CA ARG A 255 -17.50 -4.42 -8.41
C ARG A 255 -18.05 -5.11 -9.65
N GLY A 256 -17.24 -6.00 -10.22
CA GLY A 256 -17.59 -6.72 -11.45
C GLY A 256 -17.89 -5.72 -12.57
N GLU A 257 -19.12 -5.73 -13.07
CA GLU A 257 -19.57 -4.92 -14.21
C GLU A 257 -19.89 -3.47 -13.85
N THR A 258 -19.83 -3.06 -12.57
CA THR A 258 -20.17 -1.70 -12.13
C THR A 258 -19.01 -0.99 -11.47
N MET A 259 -18.90 0.32 -11.72
CA MET A 259 -17.89 1.20 -11.13
C MET A 259 -18.34 2.67 -11.19
N ASN A 260 -17.78 3.49 -10.31
CA ASN A 260 -17.96 4.95 -10.34
C ASN A 260 -16.63 5.60 -10.72
N ILE A 261 -16.63 6.42 -11.76
CA ILE A 261 -15.48 7.18 -12.21
C ILE A 261 -15.57 8.56 -11.56
N TYR A 262 -14.52 8.96 -10.85
CA TYR A 262 -14.45 10.26 -10.17
C TYR A 262 -13.62 11.27 -10.96
N THR A 263 -12.57 10.81 -11.63
CA THR A 263 -11.63 11.61 -12.44
C THR A 263 -11.00 10.74 -13.54
N GLY A 264 -10.46 11.35 -14.59
CA GLY A 264 -9.64 10.68 -15.61
C GLY A 264 -10.36 9.70 -16.53
N GLU A 265 -11.66 9.91 -16.79
CA GLU A 265 -12.48 9.03 -17.63
C GLU A 265 -11.89 8.78 -19.02
N HIS A 266 -11.10 9.71 -19.56
CA HIS A 266 -10.45 9.60 -20.86
C HIS A 266 -9.49 8.41 -21.01
N ARG A 267 -9.08 7.77 -19.91
CA ARG A 267 -8.25 6.55 -19.92
C ARG A 267 -9.06 5.24 -19.90
N LEU A 268 -10.39 5.33 -19.91
CA LEU A 268 -11.28 4.17 -19.87
C LEU A 268 -11.98 3.99 -21.22
N THR A 269 -11.90 2.79 -21.80
CA THR A 269 -12.43 2.46 -23.14
C THR A 269 -13.50 1.38 -23.12
#